data_AF-A0ABC9U3W7-F1
#
_entry.id   AF-A0ABC9U3W7-F1
#
_cell.length_a   1.000
_cell.length_b   1.000
_cell.length_c   1.000
_cell.angle_alpha   90.00
_cell.angle_beta   90.00
_cell.angle_gamma   90.00
#
_symmetry.space_group_name_H-M   'P 1'
#
loop_
_entity.id
_entity.type
_entity.pdbx_description
1 polymer ?
#
loop_
_entity_poly.entity_id
_entity_poly.type
_entity_poly.pdbx_seq_one_letter_code
_entity_poly.pdbx_strand_id
1 'polypeptide(L)'
;MGCENGEIIRRESSLWTIRGGPERQTEVINEDPFLGQGGGAAGITFINSNLGFMALSHNGGDEAELYRTEDGGRTTTRVELPYSVMEEKPNPDEPFDFPSMPYEEDGTLKMLIGQGADGDYHGGSKGLYQSTDQGKTWEFVEEIVD
;
A
#
# COMPACT_ATOMS: atom_id res chain seq x y z
N MET A 1 -9.15 -19.70 6.40
CA MET A 1 -8.43 -19.85 5.12
C MET A 1 -8.10 -18.45 4.65
N GLY A 2 -6.84 -18.06 4.68
CA GLY A 2 -6.37 -16.74 4.25
C GLY A 2 -5.98 -16.73 2.77
N CYS A 3 -5.74 -15.54 2.20
CA CYS A 3 -5.23 -15.41 0.83
C CYS A 3 -3.71 -15.42 0.86
N GLU A 4 -3.09 -16.54 0.51
CA GLU A 4 -1.62 -16.62 0.40
C GLU A 4 -1.10 -16.15 -0.97
N ASN A 5 -1.97 -15.79 -1.93
CA ASN A 5 -1.60 -15.36 -3.29
C ASN A 5 -2.63 -14.37 -3.86
N GLY A 6 -2.97 -13.31 -3.12
CA GLY A 6 -4.02 -12.38 -3.56
C GLY A 6 -3.65 -11.59 -4.83
N GLU A 7 -4.62 -11.38 -5.70
CA GLU A 7 -4.51 -10.52 -6.89
C GLU A 7 -5.57 -9.41 -6.84
N ILE A 8 -5.19 -8.18 -7.21
CA ILE A 8 -6.13 -7.07 -7.40
C ILE A 8 -6.55 -7.00 -8.87
N ILE A 9 -7.84 -7.10 -9.13
CA ILE A 9 -8.40 -7.11 -10.49
C ILE A 9 -9.42 -5.99 -10.64
N ARG A 10 -9.29 -5.22 -11.73
CA ARG A 10 -10.27 -4.21 -12.13
C ARG A 10 -11.50 -4.89 -12.74
N ARG A 11 -12.68 -4.65 -12.17
CA ARG A 11 -13.94 -5.17 -12.72
C ARG A 11 -14.60 -4.17 -13.66
N GLU A 12 -14.64 -2.89 -13.28
CA GLU A 12 -15.21 -1.78 -14.05
C GLU A 12 -14.29 -0.55 -13.93
N SER A 13 -14.66 0.58 -14.55
CA SER A 13 -13.83 1.78 -14.63
C SER A 13 -13.29 2.27 -13.27
N SER A 14 -13.92 1.91 -12.15
CA SER A 14 -13.52 2.37 -10.82
C SER A 14 -13.64 1.31 -9.72
N LEU A 15 -14.03 0.08 -10.06
CA LEU A 15 -14.27 -0.99 -9.06
C LEU A 15 -13.17 -2.04 -9.13
N TRP A 16 -12.51 -2.26 -8.00
CA TRP A 16 -11.45 -3.25 -7.82
C TRP A 16 -11.98 -4.41 -6.99
N THR A 17 -11.43 -5.60 -7.22
CA THR A 17 -11.76 -6.78 -6.39
C THR A 17 -10.47 -7.49 -6.01
N ILE A 18 -10.46 -8.13 -4.84
CA ILE A 18 -9.39 -9.06 -4.48
C ILE A 18 -9.87 -10.47 -4.80
N ARG A 19 -9.05 -11.19 -5.56
CA ARG A 19 -9.20 -12.64 -5.74
C ARG A 19 -8.15 -13.39 -4.95
N GLY A 20 -8.54 -14.53 -4.41
CA GLY A 20 -7.62 -15.46 -3.76
C GLY A 20 -8.28 -16.81 -3.49
N GLY A 21 -7.47 -17.77 -3.06
CA GLY A 21 -7.88 -19.16 -2.85
C GLY A 21 -6.76 -20.14 -3.17
N PRO A 22 -6.97 -21.46 -2.96
CA PRO A 22 -6.01 -22.48 -3.33
C PRO A 22 -5.63 -22.37 -4.81
N GLU A 23 -4.37 -22.64 -5.17
CA GLU A 23 -3.96 -22.70 -6.57
C GLU A 23 -4.94 -23.62 -7.34
N ARG A 24 -5.59 -23.06 -8.38
CA ARG A 24 -6.65 -23.63 -9.24
C ARG A 24 -8.11 -23.37 -8.85
N GLN A 25 -8.42 -22.79 -7.69
CA GLN A 25 -9.77 -22.32 -7.32
C GLN A 25 -9.70 -20.91 -6.73
N THR A 26 -9.87 -19.89 -7.59
CA THR A 26 -9.90 -18.48 -7.19
C THR A 26 -11.34 -18.00 -7.06
N GLU A 27 -11.69 -17.42 -5.92
CA GLU A 27 -12.97 -16.73 -5.71
C GLU A 27 -12.74 -15.23 -5.49
N VAL A 28 -13.78 -14.42 -5.67
CA VAL A 28 -13.77 -13.02 -5.25
C VAL A 28 -14.00 -13.00 -3.75
N ILE A 29 -13.03 -12.50 -3.00
CA ILE A 29 -13.09 -12.46 -1.53
C ILE A 29 -13.43 -11.08 -0.98
N ASN A 30 -13.27 -10.03 -1.79
CA ASN A 30 -13.63 -8.66 -1.46
C ASN A 30 -13.94 -7.89 -2.74
N GLU A 31 -15.15 -7.30 -2.79
CA GLU A 31 -15.64 -6.53 -3.94
C GLU A 31 -15.30 -5.04 -3.88
N ASP A 32 -14.85 -4.55 -2.73
CA ASP A 32 -14.50 -3.15 -2.50
C ASP A 32 -13.27 -3.02 -1.57
N PRO A 33 -12.08 -3.42 -2.06
CA PRO A 33 -10.85 -3.39 -1.27
C PRO A 33 -10.37 -1.99 -0.90
N PHE A 34 -10.88 -0.96 -1.58
CA PHE A 34 -10.46 0.43 -1.42
C PHE A 34 -11.55 1.34 -0.86
N LEU A 35 -12.61 0.77 -0.27
CA LEU A 35 -13.63 1.51 0.47
C LEU A 35 -14.31 2.61 -0.38
N GLY A 36 -14.59 2.30 -1.64
CA GLY A 36 -15.21 3.19 -2.61
C GLY A 36 -14.28 4.22 -3.24
N GLN A 37 -12.98 4.24 -2.88
CA GLN A 37 -12.01 5.14 -3.51
C GLN A 37 -11.67 4.69 -4.94
N GLY A 38 -11.66 5.66 -5.86
CA GLY A 38 -11.22 5.45 -7.23
C GLY A 38 -9.72 5.72 -7.36
N GLY A 39 -9.05 5.03 -8.27
CA GLY A 39 -7.61 5.16 -8.49
C GLY A 39 -7.04 3.99 -9.28
N GLY A 40 -5.72 3.97 -9.46
CA GLY A 40 -4.99 2.85 -10.06
C GLY A 40 -4.46 1.90 -9.01
N ALA A 41 -4.73 0.59 -9.12
CA ALA A 41 -4.07 -0.38 -8.23
C ALA A 41 -2.55 -0.33 -8.44
N ALA A 42 -1.80 -0.05 -7.37
CA ALA A 42 -0.35 0.13 -7.41
C ALA A 42 0.41 -1.07 -6.82
N GLY A 43 -0.22 -1.87 -5.96
CA GLY A 43 0.40 -3.08 -5.42
C GLY A 43 -0.51 -3.87 -4.49
N ILE A 44 -0.14 -5.13 -4.29
CA ILE A 44 -0.69 -6.01 -3.26
C ILE A 44 0.43 -6.90 -2.72
N THR A 45 0.44 -7.13 -1.42
CA THR A 45 1.32 -8.10 -0.78
C THR A 45 0.62 -8.73 0.43
N PHE A 46 0.97 -9.97 0.73
CA PHE A 46 0.57 -10.65 1.96
C PHE A 46 1.83 -11.05 2.72
N ILE A 47 1.96 -10.56 3.95
CA ILE A 47 3.04 -10.94 4.86
C ILE A 47 2.80 -12.36 5.38
N ASN A 48 1.53 -12.69 5.61
CA ASN A 48 1.07 -14.03 5.93
C ASN A 48 -0.38 -14.21 5.47
N SER A 49 -0.98 -15.37 5.77
CA SER A 49 -2.34 -15.68 5.34
C SER A 49 -3.41 -14.69 5.82
N ASN A 50 -3.17 -13.93 6.90
CA ASN A 50 -4.11 -12.97 7.46
C ASN A 50 -3.72 -11.52 7.14
N LEU A 51 -2.45 -11.17 7.37
CA LEU A 51 -1.93 -9.82 7.23
C LEU A 51 -1.50 -9.52 5.80
N GLY A 52 -2.10 -8.51 5.19
CA GLY A 52 -1.75 -8.05 3.86
C GLY A 52 -1.96 -6.55 3.68
N PHE A 53 -1.45 -6.04 2.58
CA PHE A 53 -1.47 -4.63 2.22
C PHE A 53 -1.78 -4.44 0.74
N MET A 54 -2.44 -3.32 0.41
CA MET A 54 -2.68 -2.90 -0.96
C MET A 54 -2.41 -1.40 -1.11
N ALA A 55 -1.91 -0.98 -2.26
CA ALA A 55 -1.77 0.44 -2.57
C ALA A 55 -2.71 0.87 -3.69
N LEU A 56 -3.29 2.06 -3.54
CA LEU A 56 -4.11 2.73 -4.54
C LEU A 56 -3.45 4.05 -4.93
N SER A 57 -2.99 4.13 -6.18
CA SER A 57 -2.39 5.32 -6.76
C SER A 57 -3.43 6.30 -7.27
N HIS A 58 -3.12 7.58 -7.08
CA HIS A 58 -3.89 8.73 -7.53
C HIS A 58 -3.05 9.62 -8.46
N ASN A 59 -3.71 10.59 -9.09
CA ASN A 59 -3.10 11.65 -9.91
C ASN A 59 -2.13 11.19 -11.02
N GLY A 60 -2.22 9.93 -11.47
CA GLY A 60 -1.36 9.41 -12.53
C GLY A 60 -0.04 8.81 -12.02
N GLY A 61 0.12 8.62 -10.71
CA GLY A 61 1.31 8.03 -10.12
C GLY A 61 2.00 8.92 -9.09
N ASP A 62 1.51 10.14 -8.88
CA ASP A 62 2.14 11.13 -8.00
C ASP A 62 2.03 10.73 -6.52
N GLU A 63 0.89 10.18 -6.10
CA GLU A 63 0.70 9.75 -4.71
C GLU A 63 -0.04 8.41 -4.65
N ALA A 64 0.06 7.74 -3.51
CA ALA A 64 -0.71 6.53 -3.27
C ALA A 64 -1.10 6.34 -1.80
N GLU A 65 -2.31 5.82 -1.60
CA GLU A 65 -2.84 5.41 -0.30
C GLU A 65 -2.49 3.95 -0.03
N LEU A 66 -2.24 3.61 1.24
CA LEU A 66 -2.03 2.24 1.70
C LEU A 66 -3.25 1.73 2.46
N TYR A 67 -3.65 0.51 2.16
CA TYR A 67 -4.71 -0.23 2.83
C TYR A 67 -4.13 -1.50 3.43
N ARG A 68 -4.75 -1.95 4.52
CA ARG A 68 -4.32 -3.09 5.32
C ARG A 68 -5.48 -4.01 5.64
N THR A 69 -5.20 -5.31 5.69
CA THR A 69 -6.13 -6.36 6.11
C THR A 69 -5.54 -7.24 7.21
N GLU A 70 -6.38 -7.76 8.10
CA GLU A 70 -6.02 -8.77 9.12
C GLU A 70 -6.80 -10.09 8.93
N ASP A 71 -7.55 -10.24 7.84
CA ASP A 71 -8.43 -11.39 7.59
C ASP A 71 -8.25 -12.01 6.20
N GLY A 72 -7.07 -11.81 5.60
CA GLY A 72 -6.71 -12.35 4.30
C GLY A 72 -7.36 -11.60 3.14
N GLY A 73 -7.67 -10.31 3.32
CA GLY A 73 -8.19 -9.43 2.28
C GLY A 73 -9.71 -9.30 2.24
N ARG A 74 -10.44 -9.98 3.13
CA ARG A 74 -11.92 -9.94 3.15
C ARG A 74 -12.44 -8.59 3.58
N THR A 75 -11.76 -7.97 4.54
CA THR A 75 -11.98 -6.59 4.96
C THR A 75 -10.67 -5.82 4.95
N THR A 76 -10.78 -4.52 4.71
CA THR A 76 -9.63 -3.62 4.58
C THR A 76 -9.88 -2.36 5.39
N THR A 77 -8.78 -1.73 5.79
CA THR A 77 -8.76 -0.46 6.50
C THR A 77 -7.68 0.41 5.88
N ARG A 78 -7.95 1.70 5.71
CA ARG A 78 -6.93 2.67 5.29
C ARG A 78 -5.88 2.79 6.40
N VAL A 79 -4.61 2.84 6.02
CA VAL A 79 -3.49 3.12 6.93
C VAL A 79 -3.26 4.62 6.91
N GLU A 80 -3.27 5.25 8.08
CA GLU A 80 -2.83 6.64 8.22
C GLU A 80 -1.30 6.65 8.20
N LEU A 81 -0.74 7.11 7.09
CA LEU A 81 0.68 7.27 6.92
C LEU A 81 1.12 8.66 7.40
N PRO A 82 2.38 8.82 7.84
CA PRO A 82 2.87 10.06 8.44
C PRO A 82 3.05 11.22 7.45
N TYR A 83 2.58 11.10 6.21
CA TYR A 83 2.59 12.14 5.19
C TYR A 83 1.15 12.45 4.76
N SER A 84 0.92 13.67 4.28
CA SER A 84 -0.38 14.09 3.79
C SER A 84 -0.65 13.58 2.38
N VAL A 85 -1.46 12.53 2.25
CA VAL A 85 -2.19 12.29 0.99
C VAL A 85 -3.18 13.44 0.86
N MET A 86 -3.13 14.23 -0.23
CA MET A 86 -4.07 15.32 -0.54
C MET A 86 -3.89 16.72 0.09
N GLU A 87 -2.71 17.16 0.53
CA GLU A 87 -2.53 18.59 0.81
C GLU A 87 -2.47 19.42 -0.49
N GLU A 88 -3.24 20.53 -0.57
CA GLU A 88 -3.28 21.43 -1.73
C GLU A 88 -1.90 22.05 -2.08
N LYS A 89 -0.92 21.92 -1.19
CA LYS A 89 0.45 22.39 -1.37
C LYS A 89 1.41 21.29 -0.96
N PRO A 90 2.34 20.90 -1.84
CA PRO A 90 3.42 19.99 -1.48
C PRO A 90 4.16 20.54 -0.26
N ASN A 91 4.34 19.72 0.76
CA ASN A 91 5.28 20.01 1.83
C ASN A 91 6.68 19.60 1.34
N PRO A 92 7.58 20.55 1.03
CA PRO A 92 8.93 20.20 0.58
C PRO A 92 9.74 19.45 1.65
N ASP A 93 9.30 19.48 2.91
CA ASP A 93 9.91 18.72 4.02
C ASP A 93 9.38 17.27 4.11
N GLU A 94 8.31 16.91 3.38
CA GLU A 94 7.71 15.57 3.33
C GLU A 94 7.55 15.09 1.88
N PRO A 95 8.64 14.82 1.15
CA PRO A 95 8.61 14.49 -0.28
C PRO A 95 8.19 13.03 -0.56
N PHE A 96 7.84 12.24 0.46
CA PHE A 96 7.58 10.80 0.32
C PHE A 96 6.09 10.49 0.49
N ASP A 97 5.41 10.18 -0.61
CA ASP A 97 3.96 10.02 -0.70
C ASP A 97 3.50 8.78 -1.51
N PHE A 98 4.45 7.98 -2.01
CA PHE A 98 4.17 6.77 -2.78
C PHE A 98 4.74 5.52 -2.11
N PRO A 99 3.93 4.77 -1.33
CA PRO A 99 4.40 3.64 -0.56
C PRO A 99 4.66 2.43 -1.48
N SER A 100 5.82 1.80 -1.30
CA SER A 100 6.06 0.45 -1.78
C SER A 100 5.32 -0.57 -0.93
N MET A 101 5.28 -1.83 -1.37
CA MET A 101 4.65 -2.89 -0.58
C MET A 101 5.51 -3.24 0.64
N PRO A 102 4.90 -3.27 1.85
CA PRO A 102 5.58 -3.72 3.06
C PRO A 102 6.21 -5.10 2.92
N TYR A 103 7.35 -5.29 3.58
CA TYR A 103 8.01 -6.58 3.74
C TYR A 103 8.41 -6.79 5.20
N GLU A 104 8.57 -8.04 5.61
CA GLU A 104 9.03 -8.38 6.96
C GLU A 104 10.53 -8.68 6.95
N GLU A 105 11.26 -8.05 7.87
CA GLU A 105 12.67 -8.35 8.15
C GLU A 105 12.86 -8.43 9.67
N ASP A 106 13.35 -9.57 10.16
CA ASP A 106 13.61 -9.82 11.58
C ASP A 106 12.41 -9.49 12.52
N GLY A 107 11.19 -9.79 12.07
CA GLY A 107 9.95 -9.56 12.83
C GLY A 107 9.49 -8.10 12.88
N THR A 108 10.16 -7.20 12.15
CA THR A 108 9.76 -5.81 11.95
C THR A 108 9.26 -5.63 10.52
N LEU A 109 8.13 -4.96 10.34
CA LEU A 109 7.71 -4.58 8.99
C LEU A 109 8.48 -3.35 8.54
N LYS A 110 8.92 -3.37 7.29
CA LYS A 110 9.61 -2.27 6.64
C LYS A 110 8.91 -1.89 5.35
N MET A 111 9.00 -0.62 4.99
CA MET A 111 8.42 -0.08 3.77
C MET A 111 9.25 1.11 3.31
N LEU A 112 9.54 1.16 2.01
CA LEU A 112 10.06 2.37 1.40
C LEU A 112 8.89 3.23 0.91
N ILE A 113 8.95 4.53 1.14
CA ILE A 113 8.01 5.49 0.59
C ILE A 113 8.80 6.39 -0.36
N GLY A 114 8.45 6.32 -1.65
CA GLY A 114 9.02 7.16 -2.70
C GLY A 114 8.19 8.42 -2.92
N GLN A 115 8.52 9.15 -3.97
CA GLN A 115 8.03 10.51 -4.24
C GLN A 115 7.06 10.56 -5.44
N GLY A 116 6.45 9.42 -5.76
CA GLY A 116 5.60 9.30 -6.93
C GLY A 116 6.30 9.50 -8.28
N ALA A 117 5.48 9.83 -9.28
CA ALA A 117 5.91 10.10 -10.64
C ALA A 117 6.37 11.55 -10.87
N ASP A 118 6.05 12.45 -9.95
CA ASP A 118 6.32 13.88 -10.01
C ASP A 118 7.51 14.33 -9.14
N GLY A 119 8.01 13.48 -8.24
CA GLY A 119 9.14 13.80 -7.38
C GLY A 119 10.52 13.69 -8.05
N ASP A 120 11.38 14.67 -7.76
CA ASP A 120 12.80 14.72 -8.15
C ASP A 120 13.73 15.07 -6.98
N TYR A 121 13.22 15.07 -5.75
CA TYR A 121 13.95 15.40 -4.53
C TYR A 121 15.14 14.46 -4.34
N HIS A 122 16.33 15.04 -4.14
CA HIS A 122 17.59 14.30 -3.95
C HIS A 122 17.82 13.16 -4.96
N GLY A 123 17.37 13.33 -6.21
CA GLY A 123 17.55 12.33 -7.27
C GLY A 123 16.59 11.14 -7.18
N GLY A 124 15.43 11.30 -6.55
CA GLY A 124 14.45 10.23 -6.38
C GLY A 124 14.72 9.36 -5.15
N SER A 125 15.30 9.94 -4.10
CA SER A 125 15.50 9.29 -2.80
C SER A 125 14.17 8.77 -2.22
N LYS A 126 14.28 7.88 -1.22
CA LYS A 126 13.13 7.26 -0.57
C LYS A 126 13.26 7.32 0.93
N GLY A 127 12.15 7.49 1.64
CA GLY A 127 12.13 7.29 3.08
C GLY A 127 11.98 5.81 3.43
N LEU A 128 12.84 5.28 4.29
CA LEU A 128 12.63 3.99 4.95
C LEU A 128 11.77 4.19 6.19
N TYR A 129 10.70 3.42 6.29
CA TYR A 129 9.80 3.39 7.42
C TYR A 129 9.73 1.98 8.01
N GLN A 130 9.48 1.92 9.31
CA GLN A 130 9.27 0.65 10.02
C GLN A 130 7.97 0.65 10.81
N SER A 131 7.48 -0.55 11.10
CA SER A 131 6.34 -0.79 11.96
C SER A 131 6.55 -2.02 12.83
N THR A 132 6.31 -1.85 14.14
CA THR A 132 6.34 -2.94 15.14
C THR A 132 4.95 -3.36 15.60
N ASP A 133 3.89 -2.77 15.01
CA ASP A 133 2.49 -3.02 15.38
C ASP A 133 1.68 -3.64 14.22
N GLN A 134 2.38 -4.42 13.39
CA GLN A 134 1.84 -5.10 12.21
C GLN A 134 1.35 -4.13 11.12
N GLY A 135 1.94 -2.93 11.01
CA GLY A 135 1.66 -1.96 9.95
C GLY A 135 0.46 -1.07 10.23
N LYS A 136 0.07 -0.93 11.50
CA LYS A 136 -0.99 0.01 11.91
C LYS A 136 -0.44 1.43 12.00
N THR A 137 0.78 1.57 12.52
CA THR A 137 1.53 2.81 12.54
C THR A 137 2.90 2.60 11.91
N TRP A 138 3.45 3.67 11.34
CA TRP A 138 4.72 3.66 10.62
C TRP A 138 5.59 4.82 11.11
N GLU A 139 6.85 4.52 11.42
CA GLU A 139 7.83 5.48 11.89
C GLU A 139 8.95 5.61 10.86
N PHE A 140 9.36 6.85 10.58
CA PHE A 140 10.51 7.13 9.74
C PHE A 140 11.81 6.64 10.40
N VAL A 141 12.66 5.99 9.62
CA VAL A 141 13.97 5.49 10.06
C VAL A 141 15.09 6.35 9.49
N GLU A 142 15.18 6.41 8.16
CA GLU A 142 16.21 7.15 7.45
C GLU A 142 15.81 7.42 5.99
N GLU A 143 16.47 8.40 5.38
CA GLU A 143 16.39 8.63 3.94
C GLU A 143 17.44 7.76 3.23
N ILE A 144 17.01 7.07 2.18
CA ILE A 144 17.85 6.28 1.30
C ILE A 144 18.06 7.07 0.01
N VAL A 145 19.30 7.50 -0.19
CA VAL A 145 19.76 8.16 -1.42
C VAL A 145 20.59 7.15 -2.20
N ASP A 146 20.32 7.02 -3.50
CA ASP A 146 21.08 6.14 -4.41
C ASP A 146 22.53 6.62 -4.65
#